data_AF-A0A498L856-F1
#
_entry.id   AF-A0A498L856-F1
#
_cell.length_a   1.000
_cell.length_b   1.000
_cell.length_c   1.000
_cell.angle_alpha   90.00
_cell.angle_beta   90.00
_cell.angle_gamma   90.00
#
_symmetry.space_group_name_H-M   'P 1'
#
loop_
_entity.id
_entity.type
_entity.pdbx_description
1 polymer ?
#
loop_
_entity_poly.entity_id
_entity_poly.type
_entity_poly.pdbx_seq_one_letter_code
_entity_poly.pdbx_strand_id
1 'polypeptide(L)'
;MKGNGKDRFDEYLGVVGKDGFSSGCFYFEVQVKEQTKWDLGVTRESAKRGGIVLSPDDGYWIVRKRDGEYRARDSSDYSLSLSVNPQRVGVFVDYEKGLVCFNDVESKSHIYSYTDQCFNEKLYPFVCLGYWRNGNSTPLIICDDY
;
A
#
# COMPACT_ATOMS: atom_id res chain seq x y z
N MET A 1 5.09 29.18 3.67
CA MET A 1 5.67 28.88 2.35
C MET A 1 5.44 27.39 2.07
N LYS A 2 4.50 27.04 1.19
CA LYS A 2 4.28 25.65 0.76
C LYS A 2 5.30 25.34 -0.33
N GLY A 3 6.22 24.42 -0.06
CA GLY A 3 7.14 23.92 -1.09
C GLY A 3 6.37 23.08 -2.10
N ASN A 4 6.25 23.58 -3.33
CA ASN A 4 5.78 22.84 -4.50
C ASN A 4 6.87 21.84 -4.91
N GLY A 5 6.93 20.69 -4.23
CA GLY A 5 7.73 19.56 -4.67
C GLY A 5 6.83 18.58 -5.39
N LYS A 6 7.09 18.27 -6.67
CA LYS A 6 6.36 17.25 -7.44
C LYS A 6 6.34 15.87 -6.75
N ASP A 7 7.24 15.65 -5.79
CA ASP A 7 7.42 14.38 -5.08
C ASP A 7 6.59 14.28 -3.79
N ARG A 8 5.74 15.26 -3.48
CA ARG A 8 4.89 15.25 -2.29
C ARG A 8 3.44 14.91 -2.65
N PHE A 9 2.77 14.23 -1.73
CA PHE A 9 1.34 14.01 -1.84
C PHE A 9 0.58 15.25 -1.33
N ASP A 10 -0.36 15.74 -2.13
CA ASP A 10 -1.12 16.96 -1.80
C ASP A 10 -2.35 16.65 -0.93
N GLU A 11 -2.97 15.49 -1.14
CA GLU A 11 -4.23 15.11 -0.50
C GLU A 11 -4.12 13.85 0.38
N TYR A 12 -3.18 12.96 0.04
CA TYR A 12 -2.90 11.73 0.79
C TYR A 12 -1.79 11.96 1.81
N LEU A 13 -1.94 11.38 3.00
CA LEU A 13 -0.93 11.36 4.05
C LEU A 13 0.08 10.21 3.79
N GLY A 14 0.60 10.17 2.56
CA GLY A 14 1.38 9.08 2.01
C GLY A 14 2.87 9.40 1.91
N VAL A 15 3.68 8.35 2.02
CA VAL A 15 5.11 8.37 1.72
C VAL A 15 5.48 7.17 0.86
N VAL A 16 6.57 7.31 0.12
CA VAL A 16 7.13 6.27 -0.75
C VAL A 16 8.51 5.90 -0.21
N GLY A 17 8.82 4.62 -0.23
CA GLY A 17 10.13 4.10 0.14
C GLY A 17 11.24 4.74 -0.69
N LYS A 18 12.43 4.85 -0.09
CA LYS A 18 13.59 5.46 -0.76
C LYS A 18 14.10 4.57 -1.89
N ASP A 19 14.20 3.28 -1.60
CA ASP A 19 14.71 2.27 -2.51
C ASP A 19 13.53 1.53 -3.15
N GLY A 20 13.63 1.36 -4.45
CA GLY A 20 12.66 0.60 -5.23
C GLY A 20 13.35 -0.53 -5.99
N PHE A 21 12.56 -1.32 -6.71
CA PHE A 21 13.03 -2.51 -7.41
C PHE A 21 12.39 -2.61 -8.80
N SER A 22 13.11 -3.20 -9.74
CA SER A 22 12.69 -3.36 -11.14
C SER A 22 12.80 -4.82 -11.61
N SER A 23 13.04 -5.75 -10.68
CA SER A 23 13.21 -7.18 -10.92
C SER A 23 13.18 -7.94 -9.60
N GLY A 24 12.92 -9.23 -9.67
CA GLY A 24 12.97 -10.17 -8.57
C GLY A 24 11.76 -10.07 -7.63
N CYS A 25 11.92 -10.71 -6.48
CA CYS A 25 10.93 -10.71 -5.42
C CYS A 25 11.32 -9.75 -4.29
N PHE A 26 10.34 -9.05 -3.73
CA PHE A 26 10.51 -8.14 -2.62
C PHE A 26 9.43 -8.37 -1.57
N TYR A 27 9.78 -8.22 -0.29
CA TYR A 27 8.86 -8.37 0.83
C TYR A 27 9.13 -7.30 1.87
N PHE A 28 8.06 -6.76 2.46
CA PHE A 28 8.15 -5.91 3.64
C PHE A 28 6.89 -6.06 4.49
N GLU A 29 7.04 -5.81 5.78
CA GLU A 29 5.93 -5.85 6.73
C GLU A 29 5.63 -4.46 7.27
N VAL A 30 4.35 -4.18 7.50
CA VAL A 30 3.91 -2.93 8.13
C VAL A 30 3.02 -3.24 9.31
N GLN A 31 3.42 -2.80 10.49
CA GLN A 31 2.57 -2.81 11.67
C GLN A 31 1.45 -1.78 11.51
N VAL A 32 0.22 -2.27 11.60
CA VAL A 32 -1.04 -1.51 11.48
C VAL A 32 -1.89 -1.56 12.75
N LYS A 33 -1.39 -2.24 13.78
CA LYS A 33 -2.02 -2.37 15.11
C LYS A 33 -2.61 -1.04 15.56
N GLU A 34 -3.88 -1.08 15.98
CA GLU A 34 -4.65 0.07 16.49
C GLU A 34 -4.88 1.23 15.51
N GLN A 35 -4.29 1.22 14.30
CA GLN A 35 -4.58 2.21 13.28
C GLN A 35 -5.92 1.90 12.59
N THR A 36 -6.76 2.92 12.43
CA THR A 36 -8.12 2.82 11.87
C THR A 36 -8.19 3.19 10.39
N LYS A 37 -7.18 3.91 9.89
CA LYS A 37 -7.10 4.34 8.49
C LYS A 37 -5.68 4.15 7.95
N TRP A 38 -5.55 3.34 6.90
CA TRP A 38 -4.29 3.16 6.19
C TRP A 38 -4.49 2.68 4.76
N ASP A 39 -3.54 2.98 3.88
CA ASP A 39 -3.36 2.37 2.56
C ASP A 39 -1.93 1.83 2.47
N LEU A 40 -1.78 0.56 2.09
CA LEU A 40 -0.51 -0.14 2.03
C LEU A 40 -0.34 -0.84 0.71
N GLY A 41 0.87 -0.84 0.16
CA GLY A 41 1.21 -1.61 -1.03
C GLY A 41 2.42 -1.04 -1.75
N VAL A 42 2.37 -1.03 -3.08
CA VAL A 42 3.47 -0.50 -3.91
C VAL A 42 2.96 0.47 -4.96
N THR A 43 3.85 1.33 -5.42
CA THR A 43 3.59 2.30 -6.49
C THR A 43 4.73 2.35 -7.51
N ARG A 44 4.42 2.65 -8.77
CA ARG A 44 5.44 2.86 -9.82
C ARG A 44 6.10 4.23 -9.71
N GLU A 45 7.32 4.35 -10.24
CA GLU A 45 8.12 5.57 -10.21
C GLU A 45 7.38 6.80 -10.78
N SER A 46 6.70 6.63 -11.92
CA SER A 46 6.00 7.73 -12.60
C SER A 46 4.65 8.12 -11.99
N ALA A 47 4.20 7.44 -10.94
CA ALA A 47 2.89 7.67 -10.34
C ALA A 47 2.75 9.11 -9.83
N LYS A 48 1.66 9.78 -10.23
CA LYS A 48 1.33 11.13 -9.77
C LYS A 48 0.96 11.10 -8.29
N ARG A 49 1.33 12.13 -7.53
CA ARG A 49 1.11 12.18 -6.07
C ARG A 49 -0.06 13.09 -5.64
N GLY A 50 -0.77 13.71 -6.57
CA GLY A 50 -1.92 14.58 -6.29
C GLY A 50 -3.00 14.48 -7.37
N GLY A 51 -4.25 14.71 -6.98
CA GLY A 51 -5.41 14.64 -7.88
C GLY A 51 -5.62 13.26 -8.50
N ILE A 52 -5.30 12.20 -7.76
CA ILE A 52 -5.30 10.80 -8.24
C ILE A 52 -6.26 9.91 -7.47
N VAL A 53 -6.59 8.79 -8.10
CA VAL A 53 -7.22 7.64 -7.49
C VAL A 53 -6.11 6.61 -7.24
N LEU A 54 -5.95 6.12 -6.00
CA LEU A 54 -5.00 5.03 -5.73
C LEU A 54 -5.52 3.71 -6.34
N SER A 55 -5.23 3.48 -7.62
CA SER A 55 -5.58 2.28 -8.40
C SER A 55 -4.42 1.79 -9.28
N PRO A 56 -4.47 0.55 -9.80
CA PRO A 56 -3.47 0.04 -10.73
C PRO A 56 -3.27 0.91 -11.97
N ASP A 57 -4.34 1.47 -12.54
CA ASP A 57 -4.28 2.35 -13.72
C ASP A 57 -3.41 3.61 -13.45
N ASP A 58 -3.54 4.17 -12.25
CA ASP A 58 -2.74 5.31 -11.78
C ASP A 58 -1.37 4.88 -11.21
N GLY A 59 -1.08 3.58 -11.18
CA GLY A 59 0.20 3.02 -10.77
C GLY A 59 0.31 2.68 -9.28
N TYR A 60 -0.79 2.27 -8.65
CA TYR A 60 -0.87 1.88 -7.25
C TYR A 60 -1.53 0.52 -7.08
N TRP A 61 -0.84 -0.40 -6.41
CA TRP A 61 -1.38 -1.70 -6.03
C TRP A 61 -1.46 -1.75 -4.52
N ILE A 62 -2.66 -1.53 -3.96
CA ILE A 62 -2.83 -1.29 -2.53
C ILE A 62 -4.02 -2.03 -1.92
N VAL A 63 -3.89 -2.37 -0.64
CA VAL A 63 -5.02 -2.67 0.25
C VAL A 63 -5.21 -1.48 1.18
N ARG A 64 -6.48 -1.12 1.42
CA ARG A 64 -6.84 -0.04 2.34
C ARG A 64 -7.74 -0.51 3.45
N LYS A 65 -7.58 0.09 4.62
CA LYS A 65 -8.53 0.05 5.73
C LYS A 65 -9.12 1.43 5.94
N ARG A 66 -10.45 1.51 6.09
CA ARG A 66 -11.19 2.72 6.49
C ARG A 66 -12.32 2.35 7.44
N ASP A 67 -12.24 2.83 8.67
CA ASP A 67 -13.32 2.77 9.65
C ASP A 67 -13.92 1.35 9.82
N GLY A 68 -13.06 0.32 9.76
CA GLY A 68 -13.43 -1.10 9.92
C GLY A 68 -13.61 -1.86 8.61
N GLU A 69 -13.72 -1.18 7.48
CA GLU A 69 -13.81 -1.81 6.16
C GLU A 69 -12.43 -1.98 5.53
N TYR A 70 -12.21 -3.14 4.91
CA TYR A 70 -11.03 -3.44 4.10
C TYR A 70 -11.42 -3.48 2.63
N ARG A 71 -10.60 -2.86 1.78
CA ARG A 71 -10.85 -2.84 0.34
C ARG A 71 -9.55 -2.97 -0.44
N ALA A 72 -9.63 -3.60 -1.61
CA ALA A 72 -8.59 -3.53 -2.63
C ALA A 72 -9.17 -2.81 -3.84
N ARG A 73 -8.46 -1.78 -4.32
CA ARG A 73 -8.93 -1.05 -5.50
C ARG A 73 -8.43 -1.78 -6.74
N ASP A 74 -9.23 -2.73 -7.20
CA ASP A 74 -9.19 -3.24 -8.56
C ASP A 74 -10.28 -2.52 -9.39
N SER A 75 -10.47 -2.90 -10.64
CA SER A 75 -11.49 -2.41 -11.60
C SER A 75 -12.91 -2.23 -11.03
N SER A 76 -13.25 -2.79 -9.86
CA SER A 76 -14.56 -2.68 -9.20
C SER A 76 -14.57 -2.25 -7.72
N ASP A 77 -13.45 -1.78 -7.11
CA ASP A 77 -13.36 -1.48 -5.65
C ASP A 77 -13.89 -2.63 -4.77
N TYR A 78 -13.09 -3.69 -4.67
CA TYR A 78 -13.49 -4.95 -4.06
C TYR A 78 -13.46 -4.87 -2.53
N SER A 79 -14.60 -5.13 -1.87
CA SER A 79 -14.68 -5.23 -0.42
C SER A 79 -14.08 -6.56 0.06
N LEU A 80 -13.18 -6.48 1.03
CA LEU A 80 -12.49 -7.63 1.61
C LEU A 80 -13.15 -8.00 2.95
N SER A 81 -13.60 -9.24 3.06
CA SER A 81 -14.16 -9.79 4.29
C SER A 81 -13.06 -10.49 5.09
N LEU A 82 -12.43 -9.77 6.02
CA LEU A 82 -11.43 -10.32 6.93
C LEU A 82 -12.09 -10.76 8.24
N SER A 83 -11.83 -12.00 8.66
CA SER A 83 -12.37 -12.56 9.91
C SER A 83 -11.65 -12.03 11.16
N VAL A 84 -10.42 -11.54 10.99
CA VAL A 84 -9.56 -10.98 12.04
C VAL A 84 -9.00 -9.65 11.57
N ASN A 85 -8.86 -8.70 12.49
CA ASN A 85 -8.17 -7.43 12.21
C ASN A 85 -6.65 -7.66 12.24
N PRO A 86 -5.95 -7.56 11.10
CA PRO A 86 -4.50 -7.74 11.07
C PRO A 86 -3.81 -6.73 11.99
N GLN A 87 -2.78 -7.16 12.70
CA GLN A 87 -1.91 -6.26 13.48
C GLN A 87 -0.70 -5.86 12.64
N ARG A 88 -0.32 -6.72 11.69
CA ARG A 88 0.72 -6.49 10.71
C ARG A 88 0.31 -7.07 9.35
N VAL A 89 0.61 -6.30 8.31
CA VAL A 89 0.36 -6.70 6.93
C VAL A 89 1.69 -6.91 6.24
N GLY A 90 1.88 -8.12 5.70
CA GLY A 90 3.00 -8.44 4.82
C GLY A 90 2.63 -8.13 3.38
N VAL A 91 3.52 -7.42 2.67
CA VAL A 91 3.38 -7.09 1.25
C VAL A 91 4.51 -7.78 0.50
N PHE A 92 4.14 -8.72 -0.37
CA PHE A 92 5.08 -9.45 -1.22
C PHE A 92 4.83 -9.07 -2.68
N VAL A 93 5.93 -8.90 -3.43
CA VAL A 93 5.91 -8.63 -4.86
C VAL A 93 6.80 -9.64 -5.56
N ASP A 94 6.31 -10.23 -6.65
CA ASP A 94 7.10 -10.98 -7.63
C ASP A 94 6.98 -10.19 -8.94
N TYR A 95 8.06 -9.48 -9.28
CA TYR A 95 8.06 -8.50 -10.36
C TYR A 95 7.85 -9.19 -11.72
N GLU A 96 8.56 -10.28 -11.97
CA GLU A 96 8.49 -11.02 -13.23
C GLU A 96 7.15 -11.71 -13.45
N LYS A 97 6.47 -12.14 -12.37
CA LYS A 97 5.12 -12.72 -12.46
C LYS A 97 3.99 -11.70 -12.43
N GLY A 98 4.29 -10.42 -12.26
CA GLY A 98 3.24 -9.41 -12.18
C GLY A 98 2.33 -9.57 -10.96
N LEU A 99 2.89 -9.99 -9.82
CA LEU A 99 2.13 -10.32 -8.62
C LEU A 99 2.44 -9.34 -7.48
N VAL A 100 1.38 -8.81 -6.86
CA VAL A 100 1.44 -8.14 -5.54
C VAL A 100 0.48 -8.87 -4.62
N CYS A 101 0.96 -9.46 -3.53
CA CYS A 101 0.09 -10.13 -2.56
C CYS A 101 0.23 -9.56 -1.15
N PHE A 102 -0.89 -9.59 -0.44
CA PHE A 102 -1.07 -9.04 0.89
C PHE A 102 -1.48 -10.17 1.82
N ASN A 103 -0.83 -10.27 2.98
CA ASN A 103 -1.12 -11.30 3.97
C ASN A 103 -1.21 -10.68 5.37
N ASP A 104 -2.06 -11.25 6.21
CA ASP A 104 -2.01 -11.03 7.65
C ASP A 104 -0.87 -11.89 8.21
N VAL A 105 0.13 -11.24 8.79
CA VAL A 105 1.35 -11.91 9.28
C VAL A 105 1.04 -12.77 10.51
N GLU A 106 0.16 -12.31 11.38
CA GLU A 106 -0.15 -13.01 12.63
C GLU A 106 -0.96 -14.28 12.36
N SER A 107 -2.00 -14.19 11.53
CA SER A 107 -2.83 -15.36 11.18
C SER A 107 -2.25 -16.19 10.04
N LYS A 108 -1.18 -15.71 9.38
CA LYS A 108 -0.59 -16.31 8.18
C LYS A 108 -1.62 -16.53 7.08
N SER A 109 -2.59 -15.63 6.98
CA SER A 109 -3.71 -15.75 6.06
C SER A 109 -3.59 -14.76 4.90
N HIS A 110 -4.10 -15.17 3.75
CA HIS A 110 -4.16 -14.33 2.57
C HIS A 110 -5.23 -13.25 2.72
N ILE A 111 -4.89 -12.00 2.37
CA ILE A 111 -5.81 -10.86 2.36
C ILE A 111 -6.29 -10.60 0.92
N TYR A 112 -5.35 -10.37 0.00
CA TYR A 112 -5.66 -10.03 -1.39
C TYR A 112 -4.44 -10.21 -2.30
N SER A 113 -4.66 -10.40 -3.60
CA SER A 113 -3.61 -10.41 -4.60
C SER A 113 -4.03 -9.66 -5.86
N TYR A 114 -3.15 -8.80 -6.37
CA TYR A 114 -3.18 -8.36 -7.75
C TYR A 114 -2.34 -9.32 -8.58
N THR A 115 -2.94 -9.94 -9.59
CA THR A 115 -2.27 -10.88 -10.52
C THR A 115 -2.22 -10.31 -11.92
N ASP A 116 -1.40 -10.90 -12.79
CA ASP A 116 -1.34 -10.58 -14.21
C ASP A 116 -0.99 -9.10 -14.49
N GLN A 117 -0.24 -8.47 -13.59
CA GLN A 117 0.20 -7.10 -13.74
C GLN A 117 1.42 -7.01 -14.67
N CYS A 118 1.44 -6.02 -15.54
CA CYS A 118 2.57 -5.76 -16.42
C CYS A 118 3.40 -4.60 -15.87
N PHE A 119 4.39 -4.89 -15.02
CA PHE A 119 5.31 -3.87 -14.52
C PHE A 119 6.37 -3.53 -15.57
N ASN A 120 6.50 -2.23 -15.86
CA ASN A 120 7.44 -1.69 -16.84
C ASN A 120 8.33 -0.58 -16.25
N GLU A 121 8.25 -0.37 -14.95
CA GLU A 121 8.91 0.69 -14.22
C GLU A 121 9.32 0.20 -12.84
N LYS A 122 10.24 0.94 -12.21
CA LYS A 122 10.65 0.68 -10.83
C LYS A 122 9.45 0.84 -9.89
N LEU A 123 9.26 -0.16 -9.03
CA LEU A 123 8.25 -0.17 -7.98
C LEU A 123 8.85 0.24 -6.65
N TYR A 124 8.08 0.93 -5.84
CA TYR A 124 8.47 1.41 -4.52
C TYR A 124 7.44 1.03 -3.46
N PRO A 125 7.88 0.70 -2.24
CA PRO A 125 6.97 0.56 -1.10
C PRO A 125 6.16 1.84 -0.90
N PHE A 126 4.88 1.70 -0.60
CA PHE A 126 3.97 2.81 -0.35
C PHE A 126 3.19 2.57 0.94
N VAL A 127 3.22 3.56 1.83
CA VAL A 127 2.43 3.57 3.07
C VAL A 127 1.74 4.92 3.22
N CYS A 128 0.48 4.90 3.65
CA CYS A 128 -0.32 6.10 3.76
C CYS A 128 -1.30 6.02 4.93
N LEU A 129 -1.42 7.11 5.68
CA LEU A 129 -2.34 7.26 6.82
C LEU A 129 -3.76 7.69 6.42
N GLY A 130 -4.06 7.65 5.12
CA GLY A 130 -5.35 8.02 4.55
C GLY A 130 -5.38 9.40 3.90
N TYR A 131 -6.56 9.99 3.83
CA TYR A 131 -6.86 11.16 2.98
C TYR A 131 -7.23 12.38 3.84
N TRP A 132 -6.61 13.53 3.57
CA TRP A 132 -6.68 14.82 4.28
C TRP A 132 -6.35 14.83 5.77
N ARG A 133 -7.05 14.02 6.58
CA ARG A 133 -6.92 14.00 8.03
C ARG A 133 -7.05 12.58 8.55
N ASN A 134 -6.16 12.24 9.48
CA ASN A 134 -6.29 11.07 10.33
C ASN A 134 -6.22 11.53 11.79
N GLY A 135 -7.30 11.31 12.54
CA GLY A 135 -7.38 11.67 13.96
C GLY A 135 -6.75 10.63 14.88
N ASN A 136 -6.38 9.47 14.35
CA ASN A 136 -5.72 8.42 15.08
C ASN A 136 -4.20 8.64 15.05
N SER A 137 -3.60 8.85 16.22
CA SER A 137 -2.17 9.13 16.38
C SER A 137 -1.27 7.90 16.30
N THR A 138 -1.84 6.69 16.20
CA THR A 138 -1.05 5.46 16.13
C THR A 138 -0.27 5.40 14.80
N PRO A 139 1.06 5.24 14.81
CA PRO A 139 1.85 5.24 13.59
C PRO A 139 1.68 3.96 12.78
N LEU A 140 1.97 4.05 11.49
CA LEU A 140 2.36 2.88 10.68
C LEU A 140 3.87 2.69 10.85
N ILE A 141 4.29 1.46 11.14
CA ILE A 141 5.72 1.14 11.36
C ILE A 141 6.11 0.09 10.33
N ILE A 142 7.05 0.43 9.45
CA ILE A 142 7.70 -0.57 8.59
C ILE A 142 8.61 -1.40 9.50
N CYS A 143 8.40 -2.71 9.54
CA CYS A 143 9.19 -3.59 10.37
C CYS A 143 10.49 -3.94 9.65
N ASP A 144 11.62 -3.74 10.34
CA ASP A 144 12.90 -4.28 9.90
C ASP A 144 13.01 -5.71 10.45
N ASP A 145 13.17 -6.69 9.56
CA ASP A 145 13.58 -8.03 9.95
C ASP A 145 15.11 -8.00 10.15
N TYR A 146 15.54 -8.20 11.40
CA TYR A 146 16.96 -8.22 11.81
C TYR A 146 17.72 -9.42 11.22
#